data_AF-A0A953C3Z7-F1
#
_entry.id   AF-A0A953C3Z7-F1
#
_cell.length_a   1.000
_cell.length_b   1.000
_cell.length_c   1.000
_cell.angle_alpha   90.00
_cell.angle_beta   90.00
_cell.angle_gamma   90.00
#
_symmetry.space_group_name_H-M   'P 1'
#
loop_
_entity.id
_entity.type
_entity.pdbx_description
1 polymer ?
#
loop_
_entity_poly.entity_id
_entity_poly.type
_entity_poly.pdbx_seq_one_letter_code
_entity_poly.pdbx_strand_id
1 'polypeptide(L)'
;MKPPEQRNLEHRSNNALLCFCIGAGLCTGAYVLGIGAVIGAALSGGDPASLVGGALAAVGLVLLGVSGFVLLLVGGVWMFVQVLADQRGGAEEKRYRDVER
;
A
#
# COMPACT_ATOMS: atom_id res chain seq x y z
N MET A 1 5.57 11.87 -38.05
CA MET A 1 5.36 12.07 -36.60
C MET A 1 5.71 10.76 -35.92
N LYS A 2 6.69 10.73 -35.01
CA LYS A 2 6.96 9.52 -34.22
C LYS A 2 5.69 9.22 -33.40
N PRO A 3 5.18 7.98 -33.38
CA PRO A 3 4.13 7.61 -32.44
C PRO A 3 4.63 7.94 -31.03
N PRO A 4 3.77 8.47 -30.14
CA PRO A 4 4.17 8.79 -28.78
C PRO A 4 4.73 7.51 -28.15
N GLU A 5 5.96 7.59 -27.65
CA GLU A 5 6.64 6.49 -26.98
C GLU A 5 5.69 5.95 -25.90
N GLN A 6 5.23 4.71 -26.05
CA GLN A 6 4.35 4.09 -25.08
C GLN A 6 5.09 4.05 -23.75
N ARG A 7 4.70 4.95 -22.84
CA ARG A 7 5.29 5.08 -21.52
C ARG A 7 5.23 3.70 -20.83
N ASN A 8 6.39 3.13 -20.52
CA ASN A 8 6.55 1.74 -20.09
C ASN A 8 5.51 1.36 -19.01
N LEU A 9 4.65 0.38 -19.32
CA LEU A 9 3.59 -0.12 -18.43
C LEU A 9 4.17 -0.69 -17.13
N GLU A 10 5.39 -1.24 -17.18
CA GLU A 10 6.11 -1.79 -16.04
C GLU A 10 6.37 -0.72 -14.97
N HIS A 11 6.65 0.53 -15.38
CA HIS A 11 6.88 1.63 -14.45
C HIS A 11 5.60 2.03 -13.68
N ARG A 12 4.42 1.83 -14.30
CA ARG A 12 3.12 2.08 -13.67
C ARG A 12 2.71 0.95 -12.73
N SER A 13 3.17 -0.27 -12.97
CA SER A 13 2.98 -1.44 -12.10
C SER A 13 3.84 -1.34 -10.84
N ASN A 14 5.10 -0.92 -10.99
CA ASN A 14 6.04 -0.83 -9.85
C ASN A 14 5.56 0.15 -8.76
N ASN A 15 5.01 1.30 -9.16
CA ASN A 15 4.48 2.27 -8.19
C ASN A 15 3.23 1.76 -7.46
N ALA A 16 2.39 0.96 -8.11
CA ALA A 16 1.18 0.40 -7.51
C ALA A 16 1.51 -0.73 -6.52
N LEU A 17 2.49 -1.57 -6.88
CA LEU A 17 3.04 -2.59 -5.99
C LEU A 17 3.66 -1.94 -4.75
N LEU A 18 4.44 -0.87 -4.91
CA LEU A 18 5.01 -0.12 -3.79
C LEU A 18 3.92 0.47 -2.88
N CYS A 19 2.88 1.10 -3.43
CA CYS A 19 1.76 1.61 -2.63
C CYS A 19 1.06 0.48 -1.85
N PHE A 20 0.83 -0.67 -2.49
CA PHE A 20 0.23 -1.82 -1.84
C PHE A 20 1.10 -2.37 -0.71
N CYS A 21 2.39 -2.57 -0.96
CA CYS A 21 3.34 -3.09 0.02
C CYS A 21 3.54 -2.13 1.20
N ILE A 22 3.66 -0.83 0.95
CA ILE A 22 3.74 0.19 2.01
C ILE A 22 2.44 0.20 2.81
N GLY A 23 1.28 0.15 2.14
CA GLY A 23 -0.02 0.08 2.80
C GLY A 23 -0.17 -1.14 3.71
N ALA A 24 0.20 -2.33 3.22
CA ALA A 24 0.20 -3.56 3.99
C ALA A 24 1.17 -3.50 5.18
N GLY A 25 2.36 -2.93 4.98
CA GLY A 25 3.35 -2.71 6.02
C GLY A 25 2.86 -1.77 7.12
N LEU A 26 2.21 -0.66 6.74
CA LEU A 26 1.63 0.29 7.69
C LEU A 26 0.45 -0.33 8.47
N CYS A 27 -0.46 -1.04 7.81
CA CYS A 27 -1.54 -1.76 8.50
C CYS A 27 -1.00 -2.80 9.50
N THR A 28 0.00 -3.59 9.09
CA THR A 28 0.63 -4.59 9.94
C THR A 28 1.36 -3.93 11.11
N GLY A 29 2.08 -2.83 10.86
CA GLY A 29 2.75 -2.03 11.87
C GLY A 29 1.76 -1.43 12.88
N ALA A 30 0.66 -0.85 12.41
CA ALA A 30 -0.42 -0.34 13.27
C ALA A 30 -0.99 -1.43 14.17
N TYR A 31 -1.17 -2.65 13.64
CA TYR A 31 -1.68 -3.78 14.42
C TYR A 31 -0.71 -4.19 15.54
N VAL A 32 0.58 -4.39 15.20
CA VAL A 32 1.59 -4.79 16.18
C VAL A 32 1.82 -3.71 17.24
N LEU A 33 1.96 -2.45 16.81
CA LEU A 33 2.12 -1.32 17.71
C LEU A 33 0.85 -1.07 18.55
N GLY A 34 -0.33 -1.36 18.01
CA GLY A 34 -1.60 -1.33 18.73
C GLY A 34 -1.65 -2.33 19.88
N ILE A 35 -1.22 -3.57 19.64
CA ILE A 35 -1.10 -4.58 20.72
C ILE A 35 -0.13 -4.08 21.80
N GLY A 36 1.03 -3.55 21.40
CA GLY A 36 2.01 -2.97 22.32
C GLY A 36 1.44 -1.80 23.14
N ALA A 37 0.62 -0.94 22.53
CA ALA A 37 -0.03 0.17 23.20
C ALA A 37 -1.07 -0.30 24.24
N VAL A 38 -1.86 -1.33 23.93
CA VAL A 38 -2.83 -1.90 24.89
C VAL A 38 -2.11 -2.54 26.08
N ILE A 39 -1.05 -3.33 25.83
CA ILE A 39 -0.24 -3.95 26.89
C ILE A 39 0.44 -2.87 27.75
N GLY A 40 1.04 -1.86 27.11
CA GLY A 40 1.68 -0.74 27.79
C GLY A 40 0.70 0.05 28.66
N ALA A 41 -0.51 0.31 28.15
CA ALA A 41 -1.56 0.98 28.92
C ALA A 41 -2.00 0.15 30.14
N ALA A 42 -2.19 -1.16 29.98
CA ALA A 42 -2.59 -2.07 31.06
C ALA A 42 -1.54 -2.15 32.18
N LEU A 43 -0.26 -1.98 31.86
CA LEU A 43 0.85 -2.02 32.81
C LEU A 43 1.21 -0.64 33.41
N SER A 44 0.63 0.46 32.91
CA SER A 44 1.07 1.82 33.21
C SER A 44 0.58 2.41 34.55
N GLY A 45 -0.21 1.67 35.34
CA GLY A 45 -0.56 2.05 36.71
C GLY A 45 -1.42 3.32 36.89
N GLY A 46 -1.82 4.01 35.82
CA GLY A 46 -2.68 5.20 35.86
C GLY A 46 -1.94 6.54 35.96
N ASP A 47 -0.64 6.58 35.68
CA ASP A 47 0.12 7.83 35.70
C ASP A 47 -0.40 8.87 34.68
N PRO A 48 -0.46 10.17 35.02
CA PRO A 48 -0.98 11.20 34.12
C PRO A 48 -0.16 11.35 32.83
N ALA A 49 1.14 11.01 32.86
CA ALA A 49 1.99 11.00 31.69
C ALA A 49 1.65 9.86 30.71
N SER A 50 1.25 8.68 31.21
CA SER A 50 0.86 7.56 30.36
C SER A 50 -0.52 7.78 29.73
N LEU A 51 -1.41 8.54 30.38
CA LEU A 51 -2.67 8.99 29.79
C LEU A 51 -2.45 9.90 28.57
N VAL A 52 -1.62 10.93 28.69
CA VAL A 52 -1.33 11.85 27.58
C VAL A 52 -0.56 11.14 26.47
N GLY A 53 0.46 10.35 26.83
CA GLY A 53 1.23 9.56 25.86
C GLY A 53 0.38 8.50 25.15
N GLY A 54 -0.53 7.84 25.87
CA GLY A 54 -1.45 6.85 25.33
C GLY A 54 -2.49 7.45 24.38
N ALA A 55 -3.04 8.62 24.70
CA ALA A 55 -3.96 9.34 23.80
C ALA A 55 -3.27 9.74 22.49
N LEU A 56 -2.04 10.23 22.57
CA LEU A 56 -1.26 10.63 21.40
C LEU A 56 -0.82 9.42 20.57
N ALA A 57 -0.43 8.32 21.22
CA ALA A 57 -0.15 7.05 20.57
C ALA A 57 -1.40 6.48 19.87
N ALA A 58 -2.58 6.55 20.49
CA ALA A 58 -3.83 6.10 19.89
C ALA A 58 -4.16 6.89 18.62
N VAL A 59 -4.05 8.22 18.64
CA VAL A 59 -4.24 9.06 17.45
C VAL A 59 -3.23 8.70 16.35
N GLY A 60 -1.95 8.55 16.71
CA GLY A 60 -0.90 8.14 15.78
C GLY A 60 -1.18 6.78 15.14
N LEU A 61 -1.64 5.79 15.92
CA LEU A 61 -1.98 4.45 15.44
C LEU A 61 -3.18 4.47 14.51
N VAL A 62 -4.22 5.26 14.81
CA VAL A 62 -5.38 5.41 13.93
C VAL A 62 -4.97 6.04 12.62
N LEU A 63 -4.17 7.12 12.65
CA LEU A 63 -3.66 7.75 11.43
C LEU A 63 -2.80 6.81 10.59
N LEU A 64 -1.94 6.03 11.24
CA LEU A 64 -1.06 5.06 10.59
C LEU A 64 -1.85 3.89 9.98
N GLY A 65 -2.86 3.39 10.69
CA GLY A 65 -3.77 2.36 10.19
C GLY A 65 -4.65 2.83 9.03
N VAL A 66 -5.26 4.02 9.15
CA VAL A 66 -6.12 4.58 8.09
C VAL A 66 -5.32 4.91 6.84
N SER A 67 -4.15 5.55 6.98
CA SER A 67 -3.28 5.83 5.83
C SER A 67 -2.76 4.56 5.17
N GLY A 68 -2.36 3.55 5.96
CA GLY A 68 -1.99 2.23 5.46
C GLY A 68 -3.13 1.58 4.68
N PHE A 69 -4.35 1.61 5.22
CA PHE A 69 -5.53 1.02 4.59
C PHE A 69 -5.88 1.70 3.26
N VAL A 70 -5.82 3.04 3.21
CA VAL A 70 -6.04 3.80 1.97
C VAL A 70 -4.98 3.44 0.91
N LEU A 71 -3.71 3.38 1.29
CA LEU A 71 -2.63 2.99 0.36
C LEU A 71 -2.79 1.56 -0.15
N LEU A 72 -3.22 0.64 0.72
CA LEU A 72 -3.49 -0.75 0.37
C LEU A 72 -4.65 -0.83 -0.65
N LEU A 73 -5.75 -0.12 -0.42
CA LEU A 73 -6.88 -0.05 -1.35
C LEU A 73 -6.48 0.58 -2.69
N VAL A 74 -5.77 1.71 -2.68
CA VAL A 74 -5.34 2.39 -3.90
C VAL A 74 -4.39 1.51 -4.71
N GLY A 75 -3.38 0.93 -4.07
CA GLY A 75 -2.44 0.01 -4.71
C GLY A 75 -3.15 -1.23 -5.24
N GLY A 76 -4.02 -1.85 -4.44
CA GLY A 76 -4.77 -3.05 -4.80
C GLY A 76 -5.73 -2.83 -5.97
N VAL A 77 -6.54 -1.77 -5.94
CA VAL A 77 -7.45 -1.41 -7.05
C VAL A 77 -6.66 -1.16 -8.32
N TRP A 78 -5.54 -0.44 -8.23
CA TRP A 78 -4.72 -0.13 -9.39
C TRP A 78 -4.05 -1.37 -10.00
N MET A 79 -3.54 -2.28 -9.16
CA MET A 79 -3.06 -3.58 -9.62
C MET A 79 -4.16 -4.38 -10.30
N PHE A 80 -5.37 -4.41 -9.73
CA PHE A 80 -6.50 -5.14 -10.29
C PHE A 80 -6.96 -4.57 -11.65
N VAL A 81 -6.99 -3.25 -11.79
CA VAL A 81 -7.27 -2.57 -13.06
C VAL A 81 -6.21 -2.91 -14.12
N GLN A 82 -4.93 -2.99 -13.73
CA GLN A 82 -3.88 -3.40 -14.66
C GLN A 82 -4.03 -4.86 -15.08
N VAL A 83 -4.33 -5.78 -14.15
CA VAL A 83 -4.60 -7.18 -14.48
C VAL A 83 -5.79 -7.29 -15.44
N LEU A 84 -6.87 -6.55 -15.20
CA LEU A 84 -8.01 -6.49 -16.13
C LEU A 84 -7.63 -5.92 -17.49
N ALA A 85 -6.76 -4.90 -17.54
CA ALA A 85 -6.29 -4.33 -18.79
C ALA A 85 -5.39 -5.30 -19.56
N ASP A 86 -4.53 -6.04 -18.87
CA ASP A 86 -3.61 -7.03 -19.44
C ASP A 86 -4.36 -8.26 -19.98
N GLN A 87 -5.43 -8.68 -19.31
CA GLN A 87 -6.32 -9.74 -19.80
C GLN A 87 -7.19 -9.29 -20.99
N ARG A 88 -7.54 -8.00 -21.08
CA ARG A 88 -8.36 -7.45 -22.18
C ARG A 88 -7.56 -7.06 -23.41
N GLY A 89 -6.33 -6.62 -23.24
CA GLY A 89 -5.42 -6.33 -24.33
C GLY A 89 -4.57 -7.54 -24.60
N GLY A 90 -4.92 -8.37 -25.59
CA GLY A 90 -4.12 -9.50 -26.08
C GLY A 90 -2.74 -9.09 -26.60
N ALA A 91 -1.89 -8.56 -25.73
CA ALA A 91 -0.59 -8.00 -26.03
C ALA A 91 0.49 -9.08 -26.21
N GLU A 92 0.18 -10.34 -25.92
CA GLU A 92 1.02 -11.48 -26.34
C GLU A 92 1.18 -11.52 -27.86
N GLU A 93 0.13 -11.18 -28.63
CA GLU A 93 0.16 -11.33 -30.09
C GLU A 93 1.06 -10.28 -30.78
N LYS A 94 1.38 -9.18 -30.11
CA LYS A 94 2.28 -8.14 -30.64
C LYS A 94 3.71 -8.25 -30.13
N ARG A 95 3.94 -8.82 -28.94
CA ARG A 95 5.30 -8.94 -28.36
C ARG A 95 6.16 -10.03 -29.01
N TYR A 96 5.55 -11.11 -29.52
CA TYR A 96 6.30 -12.16 -30.22
C TYR A 96 6.55 -11.87 -31.71
N ARG A 97 5.84 -10.91 -32.31
CA ARG A 97 5.96 -10.59 -33.73
C ARG A 97 7.22 -9.77 -34.09
N ASP A 98 7.81 -9.08 -33.11
CA ASP A 98 9.00 -8.24 -33.32
C ASP A 98 10.33 -8.96 -33.02
N VAL A 99 10.29 -10.23 -32.59
CA VAL A 99 11.49 -11.04 -32.33
C VAL A 99 11.89 -11.91 -33.55
N GLU A 100 10.99 -12.05 -34.53
CA GLU A 100 11.19 -12.87 -35.75
C GLU A 100 11.56 -12.09 -37.02
N ARG A 101 11.99 -10.81 -36.90
CA ARG A 101 12.44 -10.02 -38.05
C ARG A 101 13.84 -9.44 -37.91
#